data_AF-A0A538N827-F1
#
_entry.id   AF-A0A538N827-F1
#
_cell.length_a   1.000
_cell.length_b   1.000
_cell.length_c   1.000
_cell.angle_alpha   90.00
_cell.angle_beta   90.00
_cell.angle_gamma   90.00
#
_symmetry.space_group_name_H-M   'P 1'
#
loop_
_entity.id
_entity.type
_entity.pdbx_description
1 polymer ?
#
loop_
_entity_poly.entity_id
_entity_poly.type
_entity_poly.pdbx_seq_one_letter_code
_entity_poly.pdbx_strand_id
1 'polypeptide(L)'
;MAEPRRQSRLDLPREPRRVRLPRISGETFGHFAEMFARFMGTARFIAYMTVFVVVWITLNIVAIFGFRWDPYPFILLNLFFSTQASYAAPLILLAQNRQADRDRLGMDEDRRRAAMQKADTEYLSREIAALRIAVGEVATRDFIRSELSRVTEELDETAQRRQKLERKEQRKAAKRAAAEFDEPLDELDSDLLAEKSPRTSRG
;
A
#
# COMPACT_ATOMS: atom_id res chain seq x y z
N MET A 1 6.83 -63.92 50.17
CA MET A 1 6.19 -62.73 49.56
C MET A 1 7.07 -61.53 49.86
N ALA A 2 7.68 -60.91 48.85
CA ALA A 2 8.54 -59.74 49.01
C ALA A 2 7.87 -58.54 48.33
N GLU A 3 7.58 -57.50 49.09
CA GLU A 3 7.06 -56.23 48.56
C GLU A 3 8.12 -55.52 47.72
N PRO A 4 7.78 -54.97 46.54
CA PRO A 4 8.71 -54.14 45.80
C PRO A 4 8.79 -52.76 46.47
N ARG A 5 9.94 -52.46 47.10
CA ARG A 5 10.28 -51.09 47.53
C ARG A 5 10.16 -50.14 46.33
N ARG A 6 9.22 -49.20 46.39
CA ARG A 6 9.15 -48.07 45.47
C ARG A 6 10.43 -47.24 45.62
N GLN A 7 11.38 -47.46 44.73
CA GLN A 7 12.54 -46.59 44.56
C GLN A 7 12.03 -45.22 44.12
N SER A 8 12.18 -44.22 44.98
CA SER A 8 11.99 -42.82 44.61
C SER A 8 13.09 -42.46 43.62
N ARG A 9 12.71 -42.34 42.34
CA ARG A 9 13.63 -41.91 41.29
C ARG A 9 14.05 -40.46 41.56
N LEU A 10 15.34 -40.25 41.79
CA LEU A 10 15.96 -38.96 42.05
C LEU A 10 16.22 -38.12 40.78
N ASP A 11 15.82 -38.60 39.61
CA ASP A 11 16.17 -37.99 38.30
C ASP A 11 15.16 -36.97 37.78
N LEU A 12 14.16 -36.57 38.58
CA LEU A 12 13.25 -35.50 38.18
C LEU A 12 13.82 -34.15 38.67
N PRO A 13 14.14 -33.20 37.77
CA PRO A 13 14.54 -31.87 38.20
C PRO A 13 13.40 -31.29 39.05
N ARG A 14 13.75 -30.93 40.29
CA ARG A 14 12.82 -30.38 41.28
C ARG A 14 12.19 -29.12 40.68
N GLU A 15 10.93 -29.21 40.26
CA GLU A 15 10.21 -28.07 39.72
C GLU A 15 10.26 -26.93 40.75
N PRO A 16 10.80 -25.75 40.40
CA PRO A 16 10.83 -24.63 41.32
C PRO A 16 9.38 -24.27 41.63
N ARG A 17 9.01 -24.47 42.89
CA ARG A 17 7.69 -24.13 43.46
C ARG A 17 7.36 -22.71 43.03
N ARG A 18 6.52 -22.56 41.99
CA ARG A 18 6.10 -21.26 41.46
C ARG A 18 5.32 -20.54 42.55
N VAL A 19 6.01 -19.65 43.25
CA VAL A 19 5.39 -18.76 44.23
C VAL A 19 4.45 -17.86 43.44
N ARG A 20 3.14 -18.08 43.58
CA ARG A 20 2.13 -17.19 42.99
C ARG A 20 2.12 -15.90 43.81
N LEU A 21 3.01 -14.98 43.48
CA LEU A 21 2.90 -13.60 43.93
C LEU A 21 1.55 -13.06 43.40
N PRO A 22 0.75 -12.38 44.24
CA PRO A 22 -0.45 -11.71 43.76
C PRO A 22 -0.04 -10.73 42.68
N ARG A 23 -0.58 -10.89 41.46
CA ARG A 23 -0.44 -9.93 40.38
C ARG A 23 -1.15 -8.66 40.83
N ILE A 24 -0.42 -7.74 41.44
CA ILE A 24 -0.89 -6.36 41.64
C ILE A 24 -1.29 -5.85 40.24
N SER A 25 -2.53 -5.42 40.12
CA SER A 25 -3.20 -5.06 38.88
C SER A 25 -2.41 -3.98 38.13
N GLY A 26 -1.63 -4.40 37.13
CA GLY A 26 -0.80 -3.51 36.34
C GLY A 26 -1.60 -2.42 35.62
N GLU A 27 -2.89 -2.63 35.41
CA GLU A 27 -3.81 -1.74 34.69
C GLU A 27 -4.04 -0.40 35.42
N THR A 28 -4.37 -0.43 36.72
CA THR A 28 -4.59 0.79 37.53
C THR A 28 -3.31 1.62 37.68
N PHE A 29 -2.17 0.97 37.90
CA PHE A 29 -0.87 1.64 37.97
C PHE A 29 -0.39 2.16 36.61
N GLY A 30 -0.81 1.53 35.50
CA GLY A 30 -0.51 1.98 34.14
C GLY A 30 -1.11 3.35 33.84
N HIS A 31 -2.39 3.52 34.14
CA HIS A 31 -3.06 4.81 33.99
C HIS A 31 -2.46 5.89 34.89
N PHE A 32 -2.07 5.54 36.12
CA PHE A 32 -1.40 6.47 37.02
C PHE A 32 -0.02 6.89 36.48
N ALA A 33 0.80 5.95 36.01
CA ALA A 33 2.11 6.23 35.42
C ALA A 33 2.00 7.08 34.14
N GLU A 34 1.01 6.82 33.28
CA GLU A 34 0.77 7.63 32.08
C GLU A 34 0.34 9.06 32.43
N MET A 35 -0.52 9.23 33.43
CA MET A 35 -0.88 10.54 33.95
C MET A 35 0.33 11.26 34.55
N PHE A 36 1.15 10.56 35.33
CA PHE A 36 2.35 11.11 35.97
C PHE A 36 3.42 11.51 34.95
N ALA A 37 3.60 10.71 33.89
CA ALA A 37 4.52 11.01 32.80
C ALA A 37 4.11 12.26 32.02
N ARG A 38 2.81 12.40 31.71
CA ARG A 38 2.26 13.63 31.10
C ARG A 38 2.42 14.85 32.02
N PHE A 39 2.25 14.65 33.33
CA PHE A 39 2.36 15.71 34.32
C PHE A 39 3.80 16.22 34.47
N MET A 40 4.79 15.32 34.60
CA MET A 40 6.20 15.71 34.72
C MET A 40 6.79 16.33 33.44
N GLY A 41 6.26 15.99 32.25
CA GLY A 41 6.70 16.58 30.98
C GLY A 41 6.21 18.01 30.71
N THR A 42 5.36 18.57 31.58
CA THR A 42 4.75 19.89 31.36
C THR A 42 5.47 20.98 32.15
N ALA A 43 5.76 22.14 31.53
CA ALA A 43 6.41 23.30 32.18
C ALA A 43 5.67 23.81 33.44
N ARG A 44 4.36 23.53 33.53
CA ARG A 44 3.52 23.83 34.71
C ARG A 44 4.01 23.13 35.98
N PHE A 45 4.53 21.90 35.89
CA PHE A 45 5.02 21.17 37.06
C PHE A 45 6.16 21.91 37.76
N ILE A 46 7.13 22.39 36.98
CA ILE A 46 8.28 23.14 37.49
C ILE A 46 7.79 24.42 38.16
N ALA A 47 6.85 25.16 37.54
CA ALA A 47 6.28 26.37 38.13
C ALA A 47 5.59 26.10 39.48
N TYR A 48 4.77 25.05 39.59
CA TYR A 48 4.14 24.66 40.86
C TYR A 48 5.18 24.31 41.94
N MET A 49 6.22 23.56 41.60
CA MET A 49 7.28 23.18 42.54
C MET A 49 8.08 24.39 43.03
N THR A 50 8.40 25.34 42.14
CA THR A 50 9.07 26.59 42.52
C THR A 50 8.19 27.41 43.46
N VAL A 51 6.90 27.58 43.15
CA VAL A 51 5.96 28.31 44.01
C VAL A 51 5.84 27.64 45.38
N PHE A 52 5.75 26.31 45.43
CA PHE A 52 5.70 25.56 46.69
C PHE A 52 6.93 25.83 47.56
N VAL A 53 8.14 25.78 46.98
CA VAL A 53 9.39 26.07 47.71
C VAL A 53 9.42 27.51 48.21
N VAL A 54 9.02 28.48 47.38
CA VAL A 54 8.99 29.90 47.77
C VAL A 54 7.99 30.14 48.90
N VAL A 55 6.79 29.56 48.82
CA VAL A 55 5.77 29.64 49.88
C VAL A 55 6.30 29.00 51.16
N TRP A 56 6.94 27.84 51.08
CA TRP A 56 7.49 27.16 52.26
C TRP A 56 8.56 27.99 52.97
N ILE A 57 9.50 28.56 52.20
CA ILE A 57 10.53 29.46 52.73
C ILE A 57 9.87 30.70 53.35
N THR A 58 8.87 31.29 52.69
CA THR A 58 8.16 32.48 53.19
C THR A 58 7.43 32.20 54.50
N LEU A 59 6.70 31.07 54.60
CA LEU A 59 6.04 30.64 55.83
C LEU A 59 7.05 30.42 56.96
N ASN A 60 8.20 29.84 56.65
CA ASN A 60 9.30 29.68 57.60
C ASN A 60 9.83 31.02 58.12
N ILE A 61 10.06 31.99 57.22
CA ILE A 61 10.54 33.33 57.59
C ILE A 61 9.52 34.06 58.47
N VAL A 62 8.22 33.98 58.14
CA VAL A 62 7.15 34.57 58.96
C VAL A 62 7.05 33.87 60.31
N ALA A 63 7.21 32.54 60.35
CA ALA A 63 7.22 31.78 61.59
C ALA A 63 8.37 32.19 62.52
N ILE A 64 9.56 32.53 62.01
CA ILE A 64 10.69 33.03 62.83
C ILE A 64 10.29 34.21 63.75
N PHE A 65 9.32 35.04 63.34
CA PHE A 65 8.88 36.21 64.12
C PHE A 65 7.93 35.88 65.30
N GLY A 66 7.51 34.62 65.49
CA GLY A 66 6.62 34.24 66.59
C GLY A 66 6.75 32.80 67.11
N PHE A 67 7.24 31.86 66.31
CA PHE A 67 7.46 30.46 66.67
C PHE A 67 8.51 29.85 65.73
N ARG A 68 9.69 29.42 66.24
CA ARG A 68 10.80 28.88 65.42
C ARG A 68 10.46 27.49 64.84
N TRP A 69 9.57 27.46 63.86
CA TRP A 69 9.18 26.27 63.13
C TRP A 69 10.14 26.11 61.94
N ASP A 70 11.07 25.14 62.04
CA ASP A 70 12.11 24.76 61.05
C ASP A 70 13.28 25.76 60.79
N PRO A 71 14.18 25.98 61.78
CA PRO A 71 15.36 26.85 61.61
C PRO A 71 16.28 26.45 60.44
N TYR A 72 17.02 27.42 59.88
CA TYR A 72 18.05 27.20 58.86
C TYR A 72 19.01 26.08 59.31
N PRO A 73 19.23 25.00 58.53
CA PRO A 73 19.07 24.88 57.08
C PRO A 73 17.78 24.18 56.57
N PHE A 74 16.61 24.39 57.21
CA PHE A 74 15.30 23.83 56.80
C PHE A 74 15.30 22.29 56.71
N ILE A 75 15.42 21.63 57.86
CA ILE A 75 15.55 20.17 57.93
C ILE A 75 14.28 19.46 57.44
N LEU A 76 13.10 20.04 57.68
CA LEU A 76 11.84 19.43 57.26
C LEU A 76 11.66 19.46 55.74
N LEU A 77 12.06 20.56 55.10
CA LEU A 77 12.05 20.69 53.64
C LEU A 77 12.98 19.64 53.00
N ASN A 78 14.19 19.48 53.54
CA ASN A 78 15.15 18.49 53.07
C ASN A 78 14.67 17.06 53.29
N LEU A 79 13.99 16.79 54.41
CA LEU A 79 13.42 15.49 54.69
C LEU A 79 12.32 15.15 53.68
N PHE A 80 11.44 16.12 53.37
CA PHE A 80 10.40 15.96 52.37
C PHE A 80 10.98 15.66 50.97
N PHE A 81 11.98 16.42 50.51
CA PHE A 81 12.66 16.15 49.24
C PHE A 81 13.33 14.77 49.21
N SER A 82 13.93 14.36 50.32
CA SER A 82 14.59 13.05 50.43
C SER A 82 13.58 11.90 50.32
N THR A 83 12.43 12.01 51.00
CA THR A 83 11.33 11.04 50.87
C THR A 83 10.73 11.07 49.46
N GLN A 84 10.57 12.25 48.86
CA GLN A 84 10.06 12.40 47.50
C GLN A 84 10.94 11.67 46.48
N ALA A 85 12.27 11.86 46.55
CA ALA A 85 13.20 11.15 45.69
C ALA A 85 13.18 9.63 45.91
N SER A 86 13.09 9.20 47.18
CA SER A 86 13.05 7.78 47.55
C SER A 86 11.81 7.05 46.99
N TYR A 87 10.64 7.69 47.02
CA TYR A 87 9.41 7.11 46.44
C TYR A 87 9.32 7.28 44.92
N ALA A 88 9.99 8.27 44.33
CA ALA A 88 10.05 8.44 42.89
C ALA A 88 10.77 7.28 42.18
N ALA A 89 11.88 6.78 42.74
CA ALA A 89 12.67 5.71 42.15
C ALA A 89 11.86 4.43 41.81
N PRO A 90 11.08 3.82 42.72
CA PRO A 90 10.28 2.63 42.41
C PRO A 90 9.14 2.92 41.42
N LEU A 91 8.55 4.12 41.47
CA LEU A 91 7.52 4.55 40.51
C LEU A 91 8.08 4.66 39.10
N ILE A 92 9.26 5.28 38.96
CA ILE A 92 9.96 5.43 37.68
C ILE A 92 10.36 4.06 37.14
N LEU A 93 10.90 3.17 37.97
CA LEU A 93 11.29 1.81 37.56
C LEU A 93 10.09 1.03 36.99
N LEU A 94 8.92 1.17 37.62
CA LEU A 94 7.70 0.51 37.14
C LEU A 94 7.18 1.11 35.83
N ALA A 95 7.25 2.44 35.68
CA ALA A 95 6.92 3.13 34.42
C ALA A 95 7.86 2.69 33.28
N GLN A 96 9.16 2.56 33.56
CA GLN A 96 10.17 2.10 32.62
C GLN A 96 9.94 0.65 32.19
N ASN A 97 9.62 -0.27 33.11
CA ASN A 97 9.29 -1.66 32.75
C ASN A 97 8.13 -1.74 31.75
N ARG A 98 7.09 -0.92 31.94
CA ARG A 98 5.96 -0.88 31.00
C ARG A 98 6.30 -0.24 29.65
N GLN A 99 7.23 0.71 29.63
CA GLN A 99 7.70 1.32 28.40
C GLN A 99 8.52 0.29 27.61
N ALA A 100 9.44 -0.41 28.28
CA ALA A 100 10.21 -1.49 27.68
C ALA A 100 9.32 -2.65 27.17
N ASP A 101 8.22 -2.99 27.84
CA ASP A 101 7.28 -4.01 27.37
C ASP A 101 6.51 -3.56 26.11
N ARG A 102 6.10 -2.28 26.03
CA ARG A 102 5.51 -1.72 24.80
C ARG A 102 6.53 -1.67 23.66
N ASP A 103 7.75 -1.26 23.95
CA ASP A 103 8.83 -1.18 22.96
C ASP A 103 9.14 -2.57 22.40
N ARG A 104 9.17 -3.62 23.25
CA ARG A 104 9.31 -5.02 22.80
C ARG A 104 8.20 -5.46 21.86
N LEU A 105 6.95 -5.16 22.19
CA LEU A 105 5.81 -5.49 21.31
C LEU A 105 5.90 -4.76 19.96
N GLY A 106 6.29 -3.47 19.98
CA GLY A 106 6.54 -2.70 18.75
C GLY A 106 7.65 -3.30 17.91
N MET A 107 8.77 -3.70 18.52
CA MET A 107 9.89 -4.35 17.83
C MET A 107 9.49 -5.68 17.19
N ASP A 108 8.67 -6.49 17.86
CA ASP A 108 8.20 -7.76 17.30
C ASP A 108 7.27 -7.54 16.09
N GLU A 109 6.41 -6.53 16.15
CA GLU A 109 5.53 -6.18 15.04
C GLU A 109 6.32 -5.60 13.85
N ASP A 110 7.30 -4.74 14.12
CA ASP A 110 8.18 -4.20 13.08
C ASP A 110 9.00 -5.30 12.40
N ARG A 111 9.50 -6.29 13.16
CA ARG A 111 10.16 -7.47 12.57
C ARG A 111 9.22 -8.26 11.66
N ARG A 112 7.96 -8.45 12.06
CA ARG A 112 6.96 -9.13 11.21
C ARG A 112 6.67 -8.34 9.94
N ARG A 113 6.49 -7.02 10.05
CA ARG A 113 6.27 -6.14 8.90
C ARG A 113 7.47 -6.16 7.94
N ALA A 114 8.69 -6.09 8.48
CA ALA A 114 9.91 -6.18 7.67
C ALA A 114 10.02 -7.53 6.95
N ALA A 115 9.66 -8.63 7.61
CA ALA A 115 9.64 -9.95 6.98
C ALA A 115 8.60 -10.04 5.84
N MET A 116 7.39 -9.50 6.04
CA MET A 116 6.37 -9.44 4.99
C MET A 116 6.81 -8.57 3.81
N GLN A 117 7.33 -7.37 4.07
CA GLN A 117 7.83 -6.47 3.02
C GLN A 117 8.96 -7.11 2.21
N LYS A 118 9.85 -7.85 2.87
CA LYS A 118 10.90 -8.61 2.18
C LYS A 118 10.30 -9.68 1.25
N ALA A 119 9.32 -10.45 1.74
CA ALA A 119 8.65 -11.47 0.95
C ALA A 119 7.89 -10.87 -0.25
N ASP A 120 7.17 -9.76 -0.06
CA ASP A 120 6.47 -9.05 -1.14
C ASP A 120 7.45 -8.53 -2.19
N THR A 121 8.60 -8.01 -1.75
CA THR A 121 9.64 -7.53 -2.67
C THR A 121 10.26 -8.68 -3.46
N GLU A 122 10.53 -9.83 -2.82
CA GLU A 122 11.02 -11.03 -3.50
C GLU A 122 9.98 -11.57 -4.51
N TYR A 123 8.70 -11.55 -4.14
CA TYR A 123 7.60 -11.94 -5.02
C TYR A 123 7.51 -11.03 -6.25
N LEU A 124 7.45 -9.70 -6.04
CA LEU A 124 7.41 -8.73 -7.13
C LEU A 124 8.65 -8.83 -8.02
N SER A 125 9.84 -9.03 -7.46
CA SER A 125 11.07 -9.23 -8.23
C SER A 125 10.99 -10.47 -9.12
N ARG A 126 10.49 -11.59 -8.58
CA ARG A 126 10.29 -12.83 -9.35
C ARG A 126 9.23 -12.63 -10.45
N GLU A 127 8.14 -11.94 -10.14
CA GLU A 127 7.07 -11.66 -11.09
C GLU A 127 7.54 -10.75 -12.23
N ILE A 128 8.31 -9.71 -11.92
CA ILE A 128 8.93 -8.83 -12.91
C ILE A 128 9.93 -9.61 -13.77
N ALA A 129 10.73 -10.50 -13.18
CA ALA A 129 11.65 -11.35 -13.94
C ALA A 129 10.91 -12.29 -14.89
N ALA A 130 9.82 -12.93 -14.43
CA ALA A 130 8.97 -13.77 -15.26
C ALA A 130 8.30 -12.97 -16.39
N LEU A 131 7.73 -11.81 -16.06
CA LEU A 131 7.13 -10.88 -17.03
C LEU A 131 8.16 -10.42 -18.07
N ARG A 132 9.39 -10.12 -17.65
CA ARG A 132 10.48 -9.71 -18.55
C ARG A 132 10.85 -10.82 -19.54
N ILE A 133 10.86 -12.08 -19.10
CA ILE A 133 11.12 -13.22 -19.98
C ILE A 133 9.97 -13.37 -20.99
N ALA A 134 8.72 -13.37 -20.51
CA ALA A 134 7.54 -13.49 -21.36
C ALA A 134 7.44 -12.36 -22.40
N VAL A 135 7.70 -11.11 -22.00
CA VAL A 135 7.76 -9.97 -22.92
C VAL A 135 8.96 -10.08 -23.87
N GLY A 136 10.11 -10.56 -23.39
CA GLY A 136 11.29 -10.78 -24.21
C GLY A 136 11.06 -11.77 -25.35
N GLU A 137 10.29 -12.84 -25.12
CA GLU A 137 9.93 -13.82 -26.15
C GLU A 137 9.00 -13.22 -27.21
N VAL A 138 7.95 -12.48 -26.79
CA VAL A 138 6.95 -11.90 -27.72
C VAL A 138 7.46 -10.65 -28.45
N ALA A 139 8.33 -9.86 -27.83
CA ALA A 139 8.89 -8.64 -28.41
C ALA A 139 10.25 -8.87 -29.08
N THR A 140 10.52 -10.08 -29.59
CA THR A 140 11.74 -10.30 -30.36
C THR A 140 11.74 -9.36 -31.57
N ARG A 141 12.85 -8.63 -31.79
CA ARG A 141 12.99 -7.64 -32.88
C ARG A 141 12.52 -8.18 -34.23
N ASP A 142 12.81 -9.46 -34.49
CA ASP A 142 12.44 -10.11 -35.74
C ASP A 142 10.94 -10.41 -35.84
N PHE A 143 10.25 -10.70 -34.74
CA PHE A 143 8.79 -10.87 -34.70
C PHE A 143 8.07 -9.53 -34.93
N ILE A 144 8.50 -8.47 -34.22
CA ILE A 144 7.95 -7.13 -34.43
C ILE A 144 8.21 -6.68 -35.88
N ARG A 145 9.39 -6.97 -36.42
CA ARG A 145 9.72 -6.68 -37.81
C ARG A 145 8.87 -7.50 -38.78
N SER A 146 8.65 -8.79 -38.53
CA SER A 146 7.83 -9.63 -39.41
C SER A 146 6.38 -9.20 -39.39
N GLU A 147 5.80 -8.86 -38.23
CA GLU A 147 4.42 -8.38 -38.16
C GLU A 147 4.27 -6.98 -38.76
N LEU A 148 5.22 -6.06 -38.54
CA LEU A 148 5.22 -4.76 -39.24
C LEU A 148 5.31 -4.95 -40.75
N SER A 149 6.24 -5.79 -41.23
CA SER A 149 6.37 -6.10 -42.66
C SER A 149 5.09 -6.70 -43.23
N ARG A 150 4.48 -7.66 -42.53
CA ARG A 150 3.24 -8.31 -42.94
C ARG A 150 2.09 -7.32 -43.05
N VAL A 151 1.91 -6.45 -42.06
CA VAL A 151 0.87 -5.41 -42.10
C VAL A 151 1.15 -4.42 -43.23
N THR A 152 2.40 -4.02 -43.47
CA THR A 152 2.74 -3.14 -44.61
C THR A 152 2.48 -3.81 -45.96
N GLU A 153 2.75 -5.10 -46.09
CA GLU A 153 2.54 -5.87 -47.32
C GLU A 153 1.04 -6.07 -47.61
N GLU A 154 0.23 -6.35 -46.58
CA GLU A 154 -1.23 -6.39 -46.71
C GLU A 154 -1.81 -5.03 -47.16
N LEU A 155 -1.30 -3.93 -46.63
CA LEU A 155 -1.69 -2.58 -47.05
C LEU A 155 -1.31 -2.30 -48.51
N ASP A 156 -0.11 -2.69 -48.93
CA ASP A 156 0.38 -2.47 -50.30
C ASP A 156 -0.37 -3.35 -51.32
N GLU A 157 -0.65 -4.62 -50.98
CA GLU A 157 -1.52 -5.49 -51.78
C GLU A 157 -2.91 -4.88 -51.97
N THR A 158 -3.48 -4.33 -50.89
CA THR A 158 -4.80 -3.70 -50.92
C THR A 158 -4.79 -2.46 -51.81
N ALA A 159 -3.74 -1.65 -51.75
CA ALA A 159 -3.54 -0.49 -52.62
C ALA A 159 -3.40 -0.90 -54.10
N GLN A 160 -2.59 -1.92 -54.38
CA GLN A 160 -2.42 -2.45 -55.74
C GLN A 160 -3.71 -3.05 -56.32
N ARG A 161 -4.51 -3.75 -55.49
CA ARG A 161 -5.83 -4.26 -55.90
C ARG A 161 -6.76 -3.11 -56.30
N ARG A 162 -6.80 -2.03 -55.52
CA ARG A 162 -7.57 -0.82 -55.87
C ARG A 162 -7.09 -0.23 -57.19
N GLN A 163 -5.79 -0.05 -57.37
CA GLN A 163 -5.22 0.52 -58.60
C GLN A 163 -5.47 -0.36 -59.84
N LYS A 164 -5.44 -1.70 -59.71
CA LYS A 164 -5.78 -2.63 -60.81
C LYS A 164 -7.26 -2.54 -61.19
N LEU A 165 -8.15 -2.37 -60.21
CA LEU A 165 -9.57 -2.15 -60.47
C LEU A 165 -9.78 -0.84 -61.23
N GLU A 166 -9.18 0.25 -60.78
CA GLU A 166 -9.22 1.55 -61.47
C GLU A 166 -8.69 1.46 -62.91
N ARG A 167 -7.56 0.78 -63.15
CA ARG A 167 -7.03 0.56 -64.51
C ARG A 167 -7.96 -0.28 -65.38
N LYS A 168 -8.62 -1.29 -64.80
CA LYS A 168 -9.61 -2.10 -65.54
C LYS A 168 -10.83 -1.27 -65.90
N GLU A 169 -11.29 -0.41 -65.01
CA GLU A 169 -12.37 0.53 -65.29
C GLU A 169 -11.98 1.53 -66.37
N GLN A 170 -10.78 2.11 -66.31
CA GLN A 170 -10.25 2.99 -67.35
C GLN A 170 -10.13 2.30 -68.70
N ARG A 171 -9.63 1.05 -68.76
CA ARG A 171 -9.59 0.27 -70.01
C ARG A 171 -10.97 -0.06 -70.55
N LYS A 172 -11.93 -0.36 -69.67
CA LYS A 172 -13.33 -0.58 -70.07
C LYS A 172 -13.96 0.72 -70.59
N ALA A 173 -13.71 1.85 -69.94
CA ALA A 173 -14.16 3.17 -70.37
C ALA A 173 -13.54 3.54 -71.73
N ALA A 174 -12.23 3.35 -71.91
CA ALA A 174 -11.54 3.59 -73.17
C ALA A 174 -12.05 2.67 -74.31
N LYS A 175 -12.32 1.39 -74.02
CA LYS A 175 -12.94 0.48 -75.00
C LYS A 175 -14.37 0.87 -75.35
N ARG A 176 -15.17 1.32 -74.38
CA ARG A 176 -16.53 1.81 -74.62
C ARG A 176 -16.50 3.07 -75.49
N ALA A 177 -15.63 4.02 -75.16
CA ALA A 177 -15.43 5.21 -75.97
C ALA A 177 -14.99 4.84 -77.40
N ALA A 178 -14.02 3.93 -77.58
CA ALA A 178 -13.59 3.49 -78.90
C ALA A 178 -14.70 2.77 -79.70
N ALA A 179 -15.57 2.01 -79.04
CA ALA A 179 -16.72 1.36 -79.67
C ALA A 179 -17.83 2.36 -80.05
N GLU A 180 -17.93 3.49 -79.33
CA GLU A 180 -18.85 4.60 -79.62
C GLU A 180 -18.37 5.45 -80.82
N PHE A 181 -17.08 5.37 -81.20
CA PHE A 181 -16.54 6.05 -82.39
C PHE A 181 -16.57 5.19 -83.68
N ASP A 182 -16.85 3.89 -83.59
CA ASP A 182 -16.76 2.93 -84.71
C ASP A 182 -18.15 2.42 -85.14
N GLU A 183 -19.20 3.23 -84.95
CA GLU A 183 -20.55 2.95 -85.42
C GLU A 183 -20.64 3.20 -86.94
N PRO A 184 -20.82 2.17 -87.79
CA PRO A 184 -21.11 2.40 -89.20
C PRO A 184 -22.56 2.85 -89.33
N LEU A 185 -22.77 3.97 -90.02
CA LEU A 185 -24.07 4.47 -90.48
C LEU A 185 -24.70 3.49 -91.48
N ASP A 186 -25.25 2.36 -91.01
CA ASP A 186 -26.00 1.44 -91.84
C ASP A 186 -27.11 0.79 -91.00
N GLU A 187 -28.23 1.50 -90.82
CA GLU A 187 -29.59 0.95 -90.75
C GLU A 187 -30.59 2.05 -90.38
N LEU A 188 -31.15 2.73 -91.38
CA LEU A 188 -32.40 3.49 -91.23
C LEU A 188 -33.06 3.75 -92.58
N ASP A 189 -33.45 2.70 -93.30
CA ASP A 189 -34.64 2.77 -94.16
C ASP A 189 -35.12 1.36 -94.57
N SER A 190 -35.96 0.73 -93.74
CA SER A 190 -36.74 -0.44 -94.20
C SER A 190 -38.15 -0.58 -93.61
N ASP A 191 -38.61 0.36 -92.78
CA ASP A 191 -39.85 0.18 -92.00
C ASP A 191 -40.97 1.23 -92.25
N LEU A 192 -41.01 1.89 -93.42
CA LEU A 192 -42.04 2.92 -93.70
C LEU A 192 -42.98 2.68 -94.88
N LEU A 193 -42.97 1.51 -95.54
CA LEU A 193 -43.91 1.23 -96.65
C LEU A 193 -44.66 -0.10 -96.57
N ALA A 194 -45.16 -0.47 -95.39
CA ALA A 194 -46.02 -1.63 -95.25
C ALA A 194 -47.20 -1.46 -94.27
N GLU A 195 -47.98 -0.37 -94.39
CA GLU A 195 -49.34 -0.39 -93.83
C GLU A 195 -50.33 0.53 -94.56
N LYS A 196 -51.07 -0.01 -95.56
CA LYS A 196 -52.50 0.28 -95.71
C LYS A 196 -53.25 -0.75 -96.58
N SER A 197 -53.88 -1.69 -95.88
CA SER A 197 -55.13 -2.42 -96.12
C SER A 197 -55.79 -2.44 -97.53
N PRO A 198 -56.21 -3.62 -98.03
CA PRO A 198 -57.25 -3.74 -99.05
C PRO A 198 -58.61 -4.06 -98.41
N ARG A 199 -59.62 -3.24 -98.66
CA ARG A 199 -61.02 -3.56 -98.35
C ARG A 199 -61.98 -2.94 -99.37
N THR A 200 -62.66 -3.82 -100.11
CA THR A 200 -64.05 -3.77 -100.63
C THR A 200 -64.43 -2.62 -101.59
N SER A 201 -65.32 -2.72 -102.58
CA SER A 201 -66.03 -3.76 -103.35
C SER A 201 -67.06 -2.96 -104.17
N ARG A 202 -67.28 -3.35 -105.44
CA ARG A 202 -68.48 -3.20 -106.28
C ARG A 202 -69.57 -2.18 -105.91
N GLY A 203 -69.95 -1.41 -106.93
CA GLY A 203 -71.25 -0.73 -107.06
C GLY A 203 -71.23 0.16 -108.29
#